data_AF-A0A7V9SP36-F1
#
_entry.id   AF-A0A7V9SP36-F1
#
_cell.length_a   1.000
_cell.length_b   1.000
_cell.length_c   1.000
_cell.angle_alpha   90.00
_cell.angle_beta   90.00
_cell.angle_gamma   90.00
#
_symmetry.space_group_name_H-M   'P 1'
#
loop_
_entity.id
_entity.type
_entity.pdbx_description
1 polymer ?
#
loop_
_entity_poly.entity_id
_entity_poly.type
_entity_poly.pdbx_seq_one_letter_code
_entity_poly.pdbx_strand_id
1 'polypeptide(L)'
;MPATDGPRLPRGSFQVNQRLMRGYGPLALLVVLMIIVALLVPSKPQKVVDAASSGGDEDTGFVTGGDNTTESTTATGETIPGGAAATTSGTKSASGKAISVPTSCPPERKDQVTGDPYSPPCIAFSGSNGGVTSKGVTDTSIKVSFRSLNEKGFQQTLAELAGASLSDTPETIKRTVSALAEYFSKRYQFYGRKLDVQFYNGVGSNTAELLGGGRDKAEADAETVKTMGAFADMSATSEPYADSLQRRGVMGFGDPYLSTPWHDRHAPYIWSLAVDGTTVAKLAAEYTVKRLSGPGGAAKPAVYAGGALKDQPRKIATMAPENSWYQESVQIAKGDIEKAGVKVAENIQYQLDLGTMSNQANNLIPKLKRDGVTTILCGCDPVFPVFLTGAMNRESYYPEIIITGTALTDADIVGQLFDQEAAKHMFGVSSLE
;
A
#
# COMPACT_ATOMS: atom_id res chain seq x y z
N MET A 1 -19.41 78.58 -27.84
CA MET A 1 -18.07 78.01 -27.63
C MET A 1 -18.19 76.49 -27.59
N PRO A 2 -17.35 75.72 -28.31
CA PRO A 2 -17.47 74.27 -28.48
C PRO A 2 -16.49 73.41 -27.64
N ALA A 3 -16.76 72.08 -27.65
CA ALA A 3 -15.86 70.89 -27.60
C ALA A 3 -15.41 70.28 -26.22
N THR A 4 -15.90 69.07 -25.88
CA THR A 4 -15.27 67.70 -25.88
C THR A 4 -14.37 67.40 -24.66
N ASP A 5 -14.45 66.29 -23.92
CA ASP A 5 -14.17 64.89 -24.31
C ASP A 5 -14.61 63.91 -23.18
N GLY A 6 -15.02 62.68 -23.54
CA GLY A 6 -15.28 61.57 -22.60
C GLY A 6 -14.08 60.61 -22.41
N PRO A 7 -14.05 59.73 -21.40
CA PRO A 7 -12.92 58.82 -21.15
C PRO A 7 -12.92 57.57 -22.06
N ARG A 8 -11.70 57.18 -22.47
CA ARG A 8 -11.35 56.20 -23.51
C ARG A 8 -11.21 54.77 -22.95
N LEU A 9 -11.67 53.78 -23.73
CA LEU A 9 -11.37 52.34 -23.53
C LEU A 9 -9.93 51.99 -23.96
N PRO A 10 -9.22 51.05 -23.29
CA PRO A 10 -7.90 50.62 -23.74
C PRO A 10 -7.98 49.70 -24.95
N ARG A 11 -7.28 50.07 -26.04
CA ARG A 11 -6.94 49.20 -27.16
C ARG A 11 -5.60 48.52 -26.90
N GLY A 12 -5.53 47.21 -27.11
CA GLY A 12 -4.29 46.45 -27.16
C GLY A 12 -4.50 45.08 -27.81
N SER A 13 -4.47 45.01 -29.15
CA SER A 13 -4.49 43.75 -29.90
C SER A 13 -3.06 43.23 -30.06
N PHE A 14 -2.74 42.07 -29.47
CA PHE A 14 -1.47 41.38 -29.70
C PHE A 14 -1.49 40.64 -31.04
N GLN A 15 -0.39 40.70 -31.79
CA GLN A 15 -0.26 40.07 -33.12
C GLN A 15 -0.08 38.55 -33.03
N VAL A 16 -0.61 37.84 -34.04
CA VAL A 16 -0.70 36.36 -34.14
C VAL A 16 0.66 35.65 -33.99
N ASN A 17 1.76 36.27 -34.45
CA ASN A 17 3.10 35.66 -34.40
C ASN A 17 3.64 35.49 -32.96
N GLN A 18 3.19 36.31 -32.01
CA GLN A 18 3.56 36.15 -30.59
C GLN A 18 2.79 35.01 -29.90
N ARG A 19 1.64 34.59 -30.43
CA ARG A 19 0.87 33.44 -29.91
C ARG A 19 1.43 32.10 -30.38
N LEU A 20 1.92 32.01 -31.63
CA LEU A 20 2.51 30.77 -32.15
C LEU A 20 3.80 30.37 -31.41
N MET A 21 4.69 31.33 -31.13
CA MET A 21 6.00 31.06 -30.51
C MET A 21 5.92 30.69 -29.02
N ARG A 22 4.87 31.13 -28.31
CA ARG A 22 4.65 30.75 -26.90
C ARG A 22 3.82 29.48 -26.71
N GLY A 23 2.96 29.12 -27.66
CA GLY A 23 2.12 27.93 -27.58
C GLY A 23 2.82 26.64 -28.04
N TYR A 24 3.64 26.72 -29.10
CA TYR A 24 4.23 25.53 -29.75
C TYR A 24 5.75 25.42 -29.58
N GLY A 25 6.42 26.46 -29.06
CA GLY A 25 7.87 26.45 -28.81
C GLY A 25 8.33 25.27 -27.93
N PRO A 26 7.69 25.01 -26.77
CA PRO A 26 8.02 23.86 -25.94
C PRO A 26 7.76 22.50 -26.62
N LEU A 27 6.70 22.42 -27.44
CA LEU A 27 6.33 21.18 -28.14
C LEU A 27 7.31 20.85 -29.26
N ALA A 28 7.77 21.84 -30.01
CA ALA A 28 8.79 21.68 -31.04
C ALA A 28 10.14 21.24 -30.44
N LEU A 29 10.49 21.75 -29.25
CA LEU A 29 11.71 21.39 -28.53
C LEU A 29 11.66 19.93 -28.05
N LEU A 30 10.49 19.45 -27.61
CA LEU A 30 10.26 18.08 -27.18
C LEU A 30 10.32 17.09 -28.36
N VAL A 31 9.74 17.44 -29.52
CA VAL A 31 9.83 16.64 -30.75
C VAL A 31 11.28 16.53 -31.24
N VAL A 32 12.04 17.62 -31.22
CA VAL A 32 13.48 17.60 -31.57
C VAL A 32 14.27 16.72 -30.60
N LEU A 33 13.98 16.77 -29.30
CA LEU A 33 14.63 15.93 -28.30
C LEU A 33 14.33 14.43 -28.53
N MET A 34 13.07 14.08 -28.84
CA MET A 34 12.71 12.69 -29.15
C MET A 34 13.38 12.17 -30.42
N ILE A 35 13.50 12.99 -31.46
CA ILE A 35 14.22 12.62 -32.68
C ILE A 35 15.71 12.39 -32.39
N ILE A 36 16.32 13.23 -31.55
CA ILE A 36 17.73 13.07 -31.15
C ILE A 36 17.92 11.77 -30.35
N VAL A 37 17.01 11.43 -29.43
CA VAL A 37 17.07 10.16 -28.68
C VAL A 37 16.87 8.96 -29.60
N ALA A 38 15.93 9.02 -30.54
CA ALA A 38 15.70 7.95 -31.51
C ALA A 38 16.90 7.70 -32.45
N LEU A 39 17.69 8.75 -32.75
CA LEU A 39 18.87 8.66 -33.61
C LEU A 39 20.16 8.27 -32.85
N LEU A 40 20.26 8.59 -31.55
CA LEU A 40 21.47 8.37 -30.76
C LEU A 40 21.46 7.09 -29.92
N VAL A 41 20.32 6.41 -29.77
CA VAL A 41 20.23 5.13 -29.05
C VAL A 41 20.34 3.96 -30.05
N PRO A 42 21.46 3.20 -30.06
CA PRO A 42 21.61 2.07 -30.96
C PRO A 42 20.68 0.93 -30.55
N SER A 43 19.68 0.64 -31.39
CA SER A 43 18.79 -0.51 -31.26
C SER A 43 19.55 -1.81 -31.55
N LYS A 44 19.95 -2.55 -30.52
CA LYS A 44 20.33 -3.97 -30.64
C LYS A 44 19.13 -4.83 -30.22
N PRO A 45 18.54 -5.65 -31.11
CA PRO A 45 17.51 -6.61 -30.72
C PRO A 45 18.16 -7.71 -29.86
N GLN A 46 17.61 -7.96 -28.67
CA GLN A 46 17.97 -9.15 -27.89
C GLN A 46 17.35 -10.39 -28.53
N LYS A 47 18.15 -11.45 -28.65
CA LYS A 47 17.74 -12.76 -29.16
C LYS A 47 16.71 -13.38 -28.22
N VAL A 48 15.58 -13.80 -28.79
CA VAL A 48 14.64 -14.72 -28.17
C VAL A 48 15.34 -16.06 -27.98
N VAL A 49 15.29 -16.61 -26.76
CA VAL A 49 15.69 -17.99 -26.48
C VAL A 49 14.42 -18.75 -26.17
N ASP A 50 14.10 -19.72 -27.03
CA ASP A 50 12.95 -20.61 -26.92
C ASP A 50 13.06 -21.48 -25.66
N ALA A 51 12.02 -21.46 -24.82
CA ALA A 51 11.85 -22.42 -23.74
C ALA A 51 11.23 -23.70 -24.31
N ALA A 52 12.05 -24.73 -24.48
CA ALA A 52 11.62 -26.07 -24.83
C ALA A 52 10.82 -26.71 -23.68
N SER A 53 9.70 -27.31 -24.07
CA SER A 53 8.82 -28.16 -23.27
C SER A 53 9.50 -29.45 -22.78
N SER A 54 9.23 -29.83 -21.54
CA SER A 54 9.19 -31.25 -21.17
C SER A 54 7.98 -31.49 -20.26
N GLY A 55 6.95 -32.10 -20.85
CA GLY A 55 5.85 -32.69 -20.12
C GLY A 55 6.27 -33.95 -19.36
N GLY A 56 5.49 -34.29 -18.34
CA GLY A 56 5.59 -35.51 -17.56
C GLY A 56 4.38 -35.57 -16.63
N ASP A 57 3.55 -36.56 -16.86
CA ASP A 57 2.16 -36.75 -16.46
C ASP A 57 1.97 -37.29 -15.04
N GLU A 58 0.71 -37.21 -14.58
CA GLU A 58 0.01 -38.07 -13.59
C GLU A 58 0.47 -38.10 -12.12
N ASP A 59 -0.42 -37.73 -11.17
CA ASP A 59 -1.43 -38.66 -10.64
C ASP A 59 -2.35 -37.97 -9.62
N THR A 60 -3.62 -38.34 -9.70
CA THR A 60 -4.78 -37.91 -8.93
C THR A 60 -4.88 -38.63 -7.59
N GLY A 61 -5.15 -37.90 -6.50
CA GLY A 61 -5.36 -38.50 -5.18
C GLY A 61 -6.19 -37.64 -4.24
N PHE A 62 -7.50 -37.61 -4.47
CA PHE A 62 -8.50 -37.03 -3.58
C PHE A 62 -8.82 -38.02 -2.44
N VAL A 63 -8.69 -37.59 -1.18
CA VAL A 63 -9.25 -38.28 -0.02
C VAL A 63 -10.03 -37.28 0.84
N THR A 64 -11.28 -37.64 1.12
CA THR A 64 -12.26 -36.94 1.95
C THR A 64 -12.51 -37.69 3.25
N GLY A 65 -12.94 -36.94 4.28
CA GLY A 65 -13.48 -37.43 5.55
C GLY A 65 -12.70 -36.85 6.75
N GLY A 66 -13.28 -36.21 7.77
CA GLY A 66 -14.67 -36.12 8.18
C GLY A 66 -14.76 -36.22 9.71
N ASP A 67 -14.86 -35.05 10.36
CA ASP A 67 -15.73 -34.69 11.50
C ASP A 67 -15.46 -35.02 12.99
N ASN A 68 -15.74 -33.97 13.79
CA ASN A 68 -16.37 -33.89 15.12
C ASN A 68 -15.62 -34.04 16.47
N THR A 69 -15.47 -32.91 17.21
CA THR A 69 -16.28 -32.46 18.41
C THR A 69 -15.44 -31.56 19.35
N THR A 70 -15.75 -30.26 19.48
CA THR A 70 -16.61 -29.57 20.48
C THR A 70 -15.99 -29.38 21.87
N GLU A 71 -15.65 -28.13 22.23
CA GLU A 71 -16.14 -27.51 23.48
C GLU A 71 -16.00 -25.98 23.46
N SER A 72 -17.02 -25.34 24.03
CA SER A 72 -17.32 -23.92 24.05
C SER A 72 -17.14 -23.40 25.47
N THR A 73 -16.61 -22.19 25.66
CA THR A 73 -17.08 -21.30 26.75
C THR A 73 -16.88 -19.84 26.39
N THR A 74 -17.90 -19.07 26.76
CA THR A 74 -18.19 -17.68 26.44
C THR A 74 -17.73 -16.74 27.56
N ALA A 75 -17.30 -15.51 27.22
CA ALA A 75 -17.84 -14.23 27.76
C ALA A 75 -16.80 -13.09 27.90
N THR A 76 -16.92 -12.10 27.00
CA THR A 76 -17.01 -10.63 27.20
C THR A 76 -16.20 -9.89 28.28
N GLY A 77 -15.54 -8.79 27.88
CA GLY A 77 -15.37 -7.58 28.70
C GLY A 77 -14.03 -6.85 28.55
N GLU A 78 -14.05 -5.66 27.92
CA GLU A 78 -12.98 -4.64 27.79
C GLU A 78 -12.07 -4.39 29.02
N THR A 79 -10.78 -4.14 28.78
CA THR A 79 -10.06 -2.86 29.04
C THR A 79 -8.53 -3.01 28.82
N ILE A 80 -7.91 -2.02 28.17
CA ILE A 80 -6.43 -1.85 28.10
C ILE A 80 -5.94 -1.24 29.42
N PRO A 81 -4.81 -1.72 29.97
CA PRO A 81 -3.70 -0.79 30.24
C PRO A 81 -2.32 -1.37 29.90
N GLY A 82 -1.45 -0.51 29.38
CA GLY A 82 -0.03 -0.80 29.19
C GLY A 82 0.76 -0.92 30.50
N GLY A 83 1.98 -1.43 30.36
CA GLY A 83 3.05 -1.26 31.35
C GLY A 83 3.12 -2.34 32.43
N ALA A 84 4.08 -3.25 32.23
CA ALA A 84 4.88 -3.97 33.23
C ALA A 84 4.40 -5.34 33.75
N ALA A 85 5.43 -6.15 34.02
CA ALA A 85 5.49 -7.44 34.70
C ALA A 85 5.09 -8.68 33.88
N ALA A 86 6.07 -9.21 33.14
CA ALA A 86 6.09 -10.61 32.76
C ALA A 86 6.08 -11.48 34.04
N THR A 87 4.91 -12.04 34.35
CA THR A 87 4.76 -13.08 35.37
C THR A 87 5.25 -14.40 34.79
N THR A 88 6.26 -14.96 35.46
CA THR A 88 6.90 -16.22 35.13
C THR A 88 5.93 -17.40 35.26
N SER A 89 5.51 -17.97 34.12
CA SER A 89 5.01 -19.34 34.08
C SER A 89 6.15 -20.25 33.65
N GLY A 90 6.63 -21.04 34.61
CA GLY A 90 7.86 -21.82 34.50
C GLY A 90 7.80 -22.88 33.41
N THR A 91 8.68 -22.74 32.43
CA THR A 91 9.18 -23.87 31.64
C THR A 91 10.66 -23.98 31.95
N LYS A 92 11.09 -25.09 32.56
CA LYS A 92 12.50 -25.36 32.87
C LYS A 92 13.29 -25.36 31.55
N SER A 93 14.18 -24.38 31.38
CA SER A 93 15.18 -24.39 30.32
C SER A 93 16.58 -24.41 30.92
N ALA A 94 17.45 -25.18 30.27
CA ALA A 94 18.80 -25.54 30.65
C ALA A 94 19.67 -24.32 31.00
N SER A 95 20.55 -24.50 32.00
CA SER A 95 21.65 -23.61 32.45
C SER A 95 21.80 -22.26 31.69
N GLY A 96 20.86 -21.35 31.87
CA GLY A 96 20.89 -20.03 31.26
C GLY A 96 21.66 -19.05 32.13
N LYS A 97 22.59 -18.30 31.53
CA LYS A 97 23.20 -17.11 32.16
C LYS A 97 22.07 -16.19 32.66
N ALA A 98 22.17 -15.68 33.89
CA ALA A 98 21.20 -14.72 34.40
C ALA A 98 21.10 -13.52 33.44
N ILE A 99 19.90 -13.26 32.92
CA ILE A 99 19.64 -12.16 31.99
C ILE A 99 19.63 -10.85 32.78
N SER A 100 20.39 -9.87 32.32
CA SER A 100 20.44 -8.55 32.93
C SER A 100 19.18 -7.75 32.63
N VAL A 101 18.65 -7.07 33.65
CA VAL A 101 17.48 -6.19 33.50
C VAL A 101 17.94 -4.82 32.98
N PRO A 102 17.40 -4.32 31.87
CA PRO A 102 17.68 -2.97 31.39
C PRO A 102 17.18 -1.91 32.38
N THR A 103 17.88 -0.78 32.48
CA THR A 103 17.51 0.35 33.35
C THR A 103 17.13 1.56 32.51
N SER A 104 16.37 2.50 33.06
CA SER A 104 16.17 3.80 32.41
C SER A 104 17.50 4.56 32.32
N CYS A 105 17.65 5.40 31.29
CA CYS A 105 18.75 6.34 31.21
C CYS A 105 18.64 7.45 32.28
N PRO A 106 19.72 8.25 32.51
CA PRO A 106 19.66 9.42 33.37
C PRO A 106 18.52 10.39 32.98
N PRO A 107 17.95 11.15 33.94
CA PRO A 107 16.77 12.00 33.71
C PRO A 107 16.89 13.00 32.56
N GLU A 108 18.11 13.42 32.23
CA GLU A 108 18.40 14.35 31.14
C GLU A 108 18.24 13.71 29.76
N ARG A 109 18.25 12.37 29.67
CA ARG A 109 18.06 11.62 28.42
C ARG A 109 16.82 10.75 28.50
N LYS A 110 15.67 11.35 28.18
CA LYS A 110 14.37 10.66 28.19
C LYS A 110 14.20 9.67 27.05
N ASP A 111 14.77 9.97 25.88
CA ASP A 111 14.58 9.20 24.64
C ASP A 111 15.90 8.69 24.06
N GLN A 112 15.84 7.62 23.27
CA GLN A 112 17.04 7.05 22.65
C GLN A 112 17.68 8.00 21.64
N VAL A 113 16.85 8.78 20.93
CA VAL A 113 17.23 9.89 20.07
C VAL A 113 16.64 11.17 20.65
N THR A 114 17.49 12.00 21.24
CA THR A 114 17.07 13.27 21.84
C THR A 114 16.43 14.20 20.81
N GLY A 115 15.21 14.66 21.09
CA GLY A 115 14.48 15.62 20.27
C GLY A 115 13.67 14.99 19.13
N ASP A 116 13.68 13.67 18.99
CA ASP A 116 12.85 12.94 18.02
C ASP A 116 11.53 12.53 18.70
N PRO A 117 10.37 13.06 18.25
CA PRO A 117 9.07 12.79 18.87
C PRO A 117 8.61 11.33 18.71
N TYR A 118 9.23 10.58 17.78
CA TYR A 118 8.94 9.15 17.56
C TYR A 118 9.96 8.24 18.23
N SER A 119 10.95 8.79 18.95
CA SER A 119 11.95 7.97 19.60
C SER A 119 11.37 7.23 20.81
N PRO A 120 11.67 5.94 20.98
CA PRO A 120 11.25 5.21 22.15
C PRO A 120 11.96 5.73 23.41
N PRO A 121 11.42 5.44 24.60
CA PRO A 121 12.06 5.76 25.87
C PRO A 121 13.51 5.26 25.92
N CYS A 122 14.37 6.04 26.56
CA CYS A 122 15.77 5.72 26.68
C CYS A 122 16.00 4.58 27.65
N ILE A 123 16.70 3.57 27.15
CA ILE A 123 17.09 2.38 27.90
C ILE A 123 18.63 2.33 27.95
N ALA A 124 19.16 2.09 29.14
CA ALA A 124 20.55 1.74 29.38
C ALA A 124 20.64 0.24 29.67
N PHE A 125 21.65 -0.41 29.10
CA PHE A 125 21.85 -1.85 29.27
C PHE A 125 23.33 -2.17 29.50
N SER A 126 23.59 -3.05 30.46
CA SER A 126 24.88 -3.67 30.67
C SER A 126 24.68 -5.08 31.20
N GLY A 127 25.64 -5.97 30.94
CA GLY A 127 25.60 -7.36 31.40
C GLY A 127 25.15 -8.36 30.34
N SER A 128 24.56 -9.48 30.76
CA SER A 128 24.24 -10.60 29.86
C SER A 128 22.87 -10.42 29.21
N ASN A 129 22.83 -10.55 27.88
CA ASN A 129 21.61 -10.48 27.08
C ASN A 129 20.97 -11.86 26.78
N GLY A 130 21.42 -12.90 27.48
CA GLY A 130 20.94 -14.28 27.29
C GLY A 130 21.56 -15.04 26.11
N GLY A 131 22.42 -14.43 25.30
CA GLY A 131 23.07 -15.10 24.17
C GLY A 131 22.09 -15.41 23.03
N VAL A 132 22.02 -16.68 22.64
CA VAL A 132 21.13 -17.17 21.56
C VAL A 132 19.69 -17.25 22.08
N THR A 133 18.93 -16.18 21.90
CA THR A 133 17.53 -16.08 22.37
C THR A 133 16.52 -16.49 21.30
N SER A 134 16.91 -16.43 20.02
CA SER A 134 16.07 -16.74 18.86
C SER A 134 16.93 -17.21 17.68
N LYS A 135 16.29 -17.81 16.66
CA LYS A 135 16.95 -18.06 15.36
C LYS A 135 17.55 -16.76 14.81
N GLY A 136 18.77 -16.83 14.30
CA GLY A 136 19.47 -15.65 13.74
C GLY A 136 19.98 -14.65 14.77
N VAL A 137 19.87 -14.93 16.07
CA VAL A 137 20.35 -14.05 17.15
C VAL A 137 21.51 -14.72 17.89
N THR A 138 22.59 -13.98 18.11
CA THR A 138 23.71 -14.38 18.98
C THR A 138 23.82 -13.45 20.19
N ASP A 139 24.86 -13.62 21.00
CA ASP A 139 25.20 -12.68 22.06
C ASP A 139 25.61 -11.29 21.55
N THR A 140 25.94 -11.16 20.26
CA THR A 140 26.56 -9.96 19.67
C THR A 140 25.89 -9.50 18.37
N SER A 141 25.03 -10.31 17.74
CA SER A 141 24.44 -10.04 16.43
C SER A 141 22.96 -10.40 16.36
N ILE A 142 22.22 -9.64 15.57
CA ILE A 142 20.87 -9.95 15.09
C ILE A 142 20.95 -10.00 13.57
N LYS A 143 20.86 -11.19 12.98
CA LYS A 143 20.87 -11.38 11.53
C LYS A 143 19.51 -11.02 10.94
N VAL A 144 19.49 -10.02 10.06
CA VAL A 144 18.30 -9.54 9.37
C VAL A 144 18.53 -9.62 7.88
N SER A 145 17.60 -10.17 7.10
CA SER A 145 17.70 -10.19 5.65
C SER A 145 17.02 -8.98 5.01
N PHE A 146 17.46 -8.67 3.79
CA PHE A 146 16.79 -7.71 2.92
C PHE A 146 16.82 -8.22 1.48
N ARG A 147 15.64 -8.41 0.89
CA ARG A 147 15.43 -8.81 -0.49
C ARG A 147 15.74 -7.65 -1.42
N SER A 148 16.82 -7.80 -2.20
CA SER A 148 17.16 -6.88 -3.28
C SER A 148 16.51 -7.36 -4.57
N LEU A 149 15.63 -6.55 -5.15
CA LEU A 149 14.99 -6.82 -6.43
C LEU A 149 15.60 -5.91 -7.50
N ASN A 150 15.82 -6.46 -8.70
CA ASN A 150 16.28 -5.69 -9.86
C ASN A 150 15.11 -5.49 -10.83
N GLU A 151 14.13 -4.71 -10.38
CA GLU A 151 12.94 -4.36 -11.15
C GLU A 151 12.60 -2.89 -10.93
N LYS A 152 11.74 -2.35 -11.79
CA LYS A 152 11.10 -1.07 -11.49
C LYS A 152 10.09 -1.29 -10.39
N GLY A 153 10.27 -0.59 -9.28
CA GLY A 153 9.29 -0.61 -8.19
C GLY A 153 7.96 -0.01 -8.63
N PHE A 154 6.88 -0.36 -7.93
CA PHE A 154 5.54 0.12 -8.24
C PHE A 154 5.43 1.65 -8.33
N GLN A 155 6.10 2.38 -7.43
CA GLN A 155 6.16 3.85 -7.47
C GLN A 155 6.88 4.39 -8.73
N GLN A 156 7.92 3.71 -9.21
CA GLN A 156 8.59 4.08 -10.45
C GLN A 156 7.69 3.80 -11.65
N THR A 157 6.93 2.70 -11.63
CA THR A 157 5.90 2.41 -12.64
C THR A 157 4.84 3.52 -12.69
N LEU A 158 4.34 3.97 -11.54
CA LEU A 158 3.40 5.10 -11.45
C LEU A 158 4.02 6.41 -11.95
N ALA A 159 5.27 6.69 -11.58
CA ALA A 159 5.98 7.87 -12.04
C ALA A 159 6.15 7.89 -13.57
N GLU A 160 6.47 6.75 -14.17
CA GLU A 160 6.57 6.62 -15.62
C GLU A 160 5.23 6.83 -16.32
N LEU A 161 4.13 6.34 -15.74
CA LEU A 161 2.78 6.65 -16.22
C LEU A 161 2.49 8.16 -16.13
N ALA A 162 3.06 8.86 -15.15
CA ALA A 162 2.97 10.32 -15.00
C ALA A 162 3.93 11.09 -15.93
N GLY A 163 4.75 10.40 -16.73
CA GLY A 163 5.80 11.02 -17.55
C GLY A 163 7.02 11.51 -16.75
N ALA A 164 7.14 11.11 -15.47
CA ALA A 164 8.31 11.34 -14.64
C ALA A 164 9.28 10.15 -14.70
N SER A 165 10.56 10.40 -14.43
CA SER A 165 11.56 9.35 -14.29
C SER A 165 12.07 9.33 -12.85
N LEU A 166 11.81 8.22 -12.17
CA LEU A 166 12.38 7.86 -10.87
C LEU A 166 13.14 6.55 -11.05
N SER A 167 14.36 6.47 -10.51
CA SER A 167 15.20 5.28 -10.61
C SER A 167 15.94 5.05 -9.30
N ASP A 168 15.53 4.01 -8.60
CA ASP A 168 16.22 3.43 -7.45
C ASP A 168 16.88 2.15 -7.91
N THR A 169 18.21 2.16 -7.98
CA THR A 169 18.97 0.96 -8.30
C THR A 169 19.08 0.05 -7.07
N PRO A 170 19.31 -1.26 -7.25
CA PRO A 170 19.64 -2.16 -6.14
C PRO A 170 20.76 -1.64 -5.23
N GLU A 171 21.78 -0.99 -5.79
CA GLU A 171 22.89 -0.40 -5.04
C GLU A 171 22.44 0.79 -4.19
N THR A 172 21.52 1.60 -4.72
CA THR A 172 20.95 2.74 -3.99
C THR A 172 20.13 2.25 -2.79
N ILE A 173 19.30 1.22 -3.00
CA ILE A 173 18.53 0.57 -1.92
C ILE A 173 19.46 0.00 -0.85
N LYS A 174 20.45 -0.81 -1.24
CA LYS A 174 21.43 -1.41 -0.32
C LYS A 174 22.16 -0.35 0.51
N ARG A 175 22.58 0.75 -0.12
CA ARG A 175 23.24 1.87 0.55
C ARG A 175 22.32 2.53 1.57
N THR A 176 21.08 2.82 1.21
CA THR A 176 20.08 3.45 2.10
C THR A 176 19.78 2.55 3.30
N VAL A 177 19.50 1.27 3.08
CA VAL A 177 19.22 0.30 4.15
C VAL A 177 20.43 0.16 5.09
N SER A 178 21.65 0.09 4.54
CA SER A 178 22.87 0.01 5.35
C SER A 178 23.08 1.25 6.20
N ALA A 179 22.86 2.45 5.64
CA ALA A 179 22.97 3.70 6.37
C ALA A 179 21.92 3.81 7.50
N LEU A 180 20.70 3.36 7.26
CA LEU A 180 19.66 3.28 8.30
C LEU A 180 20.05 2.28 9.39
N ALA A 181 20.52 1.09 9.02
CA ALA A 181 20.97 0.09 10.00
C ALA A 181 22.14 0.61 10.86
N GLU A 182 23.07 1.36 10.28
CA GLU A 182 24.14 2.03 11.01
C GLU A 182 23.61 3.13 11.94
N TYR A 183 22.68 3.96 11.46
CA TYR A 183 22.02 4.99 12.27
C TYR A 183 21.33 4.39 13.50
N PHE A 184 20.48 3.38 13.29
CA PHE A 184 19.78 2.70 14.38
C PHE A 184 20.78 2.00 15.32
N SER A 185 21.78 1.29 14.80
CA SER A 185 22.81 0.62 15.62
C SER A 185 23.60 1.57 16.52
N LYS A 186 23.71 2.86 16.16
CA LYS A 186 24.40 3.88 16.96
C LYS A 186 23.50 4.56 18.00
N ARG A 187 22.19 4.56 17.77
CA ARG A 187 21.24 5.37 18.56
C ARG A 187 20.31 4.55 19.43
N TYR A 188 20.03 3.32 19.02
CA TYR A 188 19.07 2.44 19.68
C TYR A 188 19.80 1.33 20.46
N GLN A 189 19.19 0.88 21.55
CA GLN A 189 19.65 -0.24 22.34
C GLN A 189 19.17 -1.55 21.75
N PHE A 190 20.14 -2.35 21.30
CA PHE A 190 19.97 -3.74 20.91
C PHE A 190 20.55 -4.71 21.95
N TYR A 191 20.64 -4.27 23.21
CA TYR A 191 21.08 -5.08 24.36
C TYR A 191 22.44 -5.75 24.13
N GLY A 192 23.42 -4.95 23.67
CA GLY A 192 24.77 -5.43 23.34
C GLY A 192 24.92 -6.12 21.98
N ARG A 193 23.84 -6.25 21.21
CA ARG A 193 23.87 -6.80 19.84
C ARG A 193 24.03 -5.68 18.79
N LYS A 194 24.36 -6.08 17.57
CA LYS A 194 24.35 -5.21 16.38
C LYS A 194 23.46 -5.82 15.30
N LEU A 195 22.86 -4.98 14.47
CA LEU A 195 22.16 -5.44 13.28
C LEU A 195 23.18 -5.92 12.23
N ASP A 196 23.01 -7.15 11.77
CA ASP A 196 23.76 -7.77 10.69
C ASP A 196 22.83 -7.93 9.49
N VAL A 197 22.81 -6.92 8.61
CA VAL A 197 21.92 -6.88 7.45
C VAL A 197 22.54 -7.66 6.29
N GLN A 198 21.86 -8.74 5.90
CA GLN A 198 22.27 -9.65 4.84
C GLN A 198 21.39 -9.43 3.61
N PHE A 199 21.95 -8.81 2.59
CA PHE A 199 21.27 -8.64 1.30
C PHE A 199 21.35 -9.92 0.49
N TYR A 200 20.25 -10.28 -0.16
CA TYR A 200 20.24 -11.32 -1.19
C TYR A 200 19.48 -10.83 -2.41
N ASN A 201 19.77 -11.40 -3.57
CA ASN A 201 19.05 -11.07 -4.79
C ASN A 201 17.82 -11.97 -4.88
N GLY A 202 16.63 -11.38 -4.82
CA GLY A 202 15.38 -12.10 -4.92
C GLY A 202 15.06 -12.48 -6.36
N VAL A 203 14.32 -13.58 -6.53
CA VAL A 203 13.73 -14.00 -7.81
C VAL A 203 12.28 -13.53 -7.96
N GLY A 204 11.67 -13.04 -6.88
CA GLY A 204 10.35 -12.43 -6.83
C GLY A 204 10.22 -11.13 -7.61
N SER A 205 9.01 -10.58 -7.56
CA SER A 205 8.67 -9.29 -8.14
C SER A 205 7.62 -8.66 -7.24
N ASN A 206 8.01 -7.61 -6.52
CA ASN A 206 7.11 -6.86 -5.67
C ASN A 206 5.96 -6.27 -6.49
N THR A 207 6.21 -5.85 -7.73
CA THR A 207 5.15 -5.37 -8.63
C THR A 207 4.15 -6.49 -8.97
N ALA A 208 4.60 -7.68 -9.36
CA ALA A 208 3.69 -8.79 -9.64
C ALA A 208 2.95 -9.28 -8.38
N GLU A 209 3.63 -9.29 -7.23
CA GLU A 209 3.08 -9.70 -5.95
C GLU A 209 1.98 -8.74 -5.47
N LEU A 210 2.21 -7.42 -5.56
CA LEU A 210 1.20 -6.41 -5.23
C LEU A 210 0.00 -6.47 -6.17
N LEU A 211 0.19 -6.90 -7.41
CA LEU A 211 -0.86 -7.13 -8.41
C LEU A 211 -1.58 -8.50 -8.25
N GLY A 212 -1.29 -9.24 -7.17
CA GLY A 212 -1.97 -10.50 -6.85
C GLY A 212 -1.35 -11.77 -7.45
N GLY A 213 -0.18 -11.66 -8.11
CA GLY A 213 0.57 -12.78 -8.67
C GLY A 213 1.85 -13.12 -7.86
N GLY A 214 2.83 -13.75 -8.51
CA GLY A 214 4.21 -13.88 -8.02
C GLY A 214 4.43 -14.81 -6.81
N ARG A 215 3.43 -15.58 -6.38
CA ARG A 215 3.47 -16.37 -5.15
C ARG A 215 4.55 -17.46 -5.14
N ASP A 216 4.76 -18.13 -6.26
CA ASP A 216 5.81 -19.15 -6.44
C ASP A 216 7.21 -18.60 -6.18
N LYS A 217 7.52 -17.43 -6.74
CA LYS A 217 8.82 -16.77 -6.58
C LYS A 217 8.98 -16.16 -5.19
N ALA A 218 7.91 -15.61 -4.62
CA ALA A 218 7.89 -15.16 -3.23
C ALA A 218 8.17 -16.32 -2.25
N GLU A 219 7.69 -17.53 -2.54
CA GLU A 219 8.03 -18.73 -1.77
C GLU A 219 9.50 -19.13 -1.87
N ALA A 220 10.09 -19.07 -3.07
CA ALA A 220 11.51 -19.34 -3.27
C ALA A 220 12.40 -18.32 -2.53
N ASP A 221 12.02 -17.05 -2.54
CA ASP A 221 12.72 -16.00 -1.81
C ASP A 221 12.65 -16.21 -0.30
N ALA A 222 11.49 -16.57 0.25
CA ALA A 222 11.36 -16.85 1.68
C ALA A 222 12.14 -18.11 2.11
N GLU A 223 12.26 -19.13 1.24
CA GLU A 223 13.12 -20.29 1.52
C GLU A 223 14.61 -19.92 1.55
N THR A 224 15.02 -18.97 0.71
CA THR A 224 16.36 -18.39 0.76
C THR A 224 16.62 -17.75 2.12
N VAL A 225 15.70 -16.91 2.60
CA VAL A 225 15.80 -16.28 3.92
C VAL A 225 15.86 -17.30 5.06
N LYS A 226 15.02 -18.35 4.99
CA LYS A 226 15.05 -19.45 5.96
C LYS A 226 16.42 -20.14 6.00
N THR A 227 17.01 -20.39 4.83
CA THR A 227 18.33 -21.02 4.65
C THR A 227 19.47 -20.13 5.17
N MET A 228 19.36 -18.81 4.97
CA MET A 228 20.30 -17.83 5.53
C MET A 228 20.29 -17.82 7.07
N GLY A 229 19.25 -18.40 7.69
CA GLY A 229 19.10 -18.46 9.13
C GLY A 229 18.81 -17.10 9.75
N ALA A 230 18.16 -16.19 9.00
CA ALA A 230 17.81 -14.86 9.48
C ALA A 230 16.73 -14.91 10.58
N PHE A 231 16.78 -13.93 11.47
CA PHE A 231 15.75 -13.68 12.49
C PHE A 231 14.52 -13.02 11.86
N ALA A 232 14.76 -12.02 11.01
CA ALA A 232 13.74 -11.20 10.38
C ALA A 232 14.14 -10.84 8.95
N ASP A 233 13.15 -10.43 8.16
CA ASP A 233 13.30 -9.82 6.85
C ASP A 233 12.63 -8.44 6.81
N MET A 234 13.36 -7.43 6.35
CA MET A 234 12.93 -6.02 6.31
C MET A 234 12.25 -5.60 4.99
N SER A 235 11.92 -6.56 4.14
CA SER A 235 11.42 -6.32 2.78
C SER A 235 10.15 -7.12 2.47
N ALA A 236 9.36 -7.43 3.50
CA ALA A 236 8.10 -8.18 3.41
C ALA A 236 6.96 -7.33 2.86
N THR A 237 7.20 -6.59 1.76
CA THR A 237 6.33 -5.52 1.25
C THR A 237 5.16 -6.00 0.37
N SER A 238 4.78 -7.27 0.50
CA SER A 238 3.67 -7.87 -0.25
C SER A 238 3.04 -9.02 0.55
N GLU A 239 1.75 -9.27 0.33
CA GLU A 239 1.02 -10.38 0.96
C GLU A 239 1.70 -11.74 0.76
N PRO A 240 1.98 -12.20 -0.49
CA PRO A 240 2.48 -13.56 -0.68
C PRO A 240 3.88 -13.76 -0.10
N TYR A 241 4.71 -12.71 -0.05
CA TYR A 241 6.04 -12.80 0.55
C TYR A 241 5.98 -12.80 2.07
N ALA A 242 5.17 -11.92 2.67
CA ALA A 242 4.98 -11.87 4.12
C ALA A 242 4.37 -13.18 4.67
N ASP A 243 3.31 -13.68 4.05
CA ASP A 243 2.67 -14.97 4.38
C ASP A 243 3.69 -16.13 4.30
N SER A 244 4.54 -16.13 3.29
CA SER A 244 5.58 -17.15 3.10
C SER A 244 6.71 -17.09 4.13
N LEU A 245 7.10 -15.89 4.59
CA LEU A 245 8.07 -15.70 5.68
C LEU A 245 7.50 -16.21 7.01
N GLN A 246 6.23 -15.92 7.31
CA GLN A 246 5.55 -16.39 8.51
C GLN A 246 5.54 -17.90 8.61
N ARG A 247 5.20 -18.62 7.52
CA ARG A 247 5.20 -20.09 7.48
C ARG A 247 6.57 -20.70 7.80
N ARG A 248 7.64 -19.90 7.69
CA ARG A 248 9.04 -20.30 7.94
C ARG A 248 9.57 -19.78 9.28
N GLY A 249 8.71 -19.19 10.10
CA GLY A 249 9.06 -18.62 11.40
C GLY A 249 10.04 -17.46 11.31
N VAL A 250 10.02 -16.71 10.20
CA VAL A 250 10.82 -15.51 10.01
C VAL A 250 9.92 -14.31 10.23
N MET A 251 10.36 -13.34 11.03
CA MET A 251 9.58 -12.10 11.19
C MET A 251 9.66 -11.26 9.91
N GLY A 252 8.53 -10.83 9.38
CA GLY A 252 8.45 -10.00 8.18
C GLY A 252 7.99 -8.59 8.52
N PHE A 253 8.63 -7.59 7.91
CA PHE A 253 8.28 -6.18 8.10
C PHE A 253 7.95 -5.49 6.77
N GLY A 254 6.81 -4.80 6.72
CA GLY A 254 6.49 -3.79 5.70
C GLY A 254 5.33 -4.10 4.75
N ASP A 255 4.53 -5.14 5.00
CA ASP A 255 3.38 -5.45 4.14
C ASP A 255 2.35 -4.31 4.14
N PRO A 256 1.70 -3.99 3.00
CA PRO A 256 0.83 -2.82 2.93
C PRO A 256 -0.65 -3.16 3.17
N TYR A 257 -1.28 -2.44 4.10
CA TYR A 257 -2.74 -2.35 4.29
C TYR A 257 -3.48 -3.68 4.47
N LEU A 258 -2.81 -4.76 4.87
CA LEU A 258 -3.48 -6.02 5.22
C LEU A 258 -4.33 -5.82 6.48
N SER A 259 -5.42 -6.58 6.58
CA SER A 259 -6.43 -6.37 7.64
C SER A 259 -5.89 -6.78 9.02
N THR A 260 -6.49 -6.30 10.12
CA THR A 260 -6.17 -6.82 11.46
C THR A 260 -6.40 -8.34 11.55
N PRO A 261 -7.53 -8.91 11.08
CA PRO A 261 -7.71 -10.37 11.07
C PRO A 261 -6.63 -11.14 10.31
N TRP A 262 -6.10 -10.58 9.22
CA TRP A 262 -4.98 -11.19 8.51
C TRP A 262 -3.73 -11.18 9.39
N HIS A 263 -3.39 -10.06 10.01
CA HIS A 263 -2.24 -9.98 10.92
C HIS A 263 -2.40 -10.89 12.15
N ASP A 264 -3.60 -11.01 12.72
CA ASP A 264 -3.87 -11.91 13.85
C ASP A 264 -3.58 -13.38 13.51
N ARG A 265 -3.90 -13.81 12.27
CA ARG A 265 -3.56 -15.15 11.76
C ARG A 265 -2.07 -15.36 11.53
N HIS A 266 -1.32 -14.28 11.29
CA HIS A 266 0.13 -14.30 11.06
C HIS A 266 0.94 -13.95 12.30
N ALA A 267 0.27 -13.65 13.42
CA ALA A 267 0.92 -13.33 14.68
C ALA A 267 1.82 -14.49 15.14
N PRO A 268 2.98 -14.21 15.75
CA PRO A 268 3.55 -12.88 16.03
C PRO A 268 4.52 -12.37 14.94
N TYR A 269 4.50 -12.93 13.73
CA TYR A 269 5.62 -12.80 12.79
C TYR A 269 5.56 -11.60 11.87
N ILE A 270 4.38 -11.15 11.45
CA ILE A 270 4.25 -10.13 10.40
C ILE A 270 3.81 -8.79 10.96
N TRP A 271 4.51 -7.74 10.56
CA TRP A 271 4.35 -6.38 11.05
C TRP A 271 4.33 -5.39 9.88
N SER A 272 3.29 -4.57 9.82
CA SER A 272 3.16 -3.51 8.82
C SER A 272 3.75 -2.19 9.31
N LEU A 273 4.23 -1.37 8.36
CA LEU A 273 4.48 0.06 8.56
C LEU A 273 3.28 0.91 8.13
N ALA A 274 2.38 0.34 7.33
CA ALA A 274 1.15 1.00 6.93
C ALA A 274 0.09 0.84 8.03
N VAL A 275 -0.86 1.77 8.05
CA VAL A 275 -2.11 1.56 8.76
C VAL A 275 -2.80 0.30 8.21
N ASP A 276 -3.31 -0.54 9.09
CA ASP A 276 -3.94 -1.79 8.70
C ASP A 276 -5.25 -1.53 7.92
N GLY A 277 -5.62 -2.45 7.02
CA GLY A 277 -6.79 -2.30 6.17
C GLY A 277 -8.12 -2.26 6.93
N THR A 278 -8.18 -2.81 8.14
CA THR A 278 -9.38 -2.75 8.99
C THR A 278 -9.59 -1.35 9.51
N THR A 279 -8.54 -0.66 9.95
CA THR A 279 -8.60 0.74 10.39
C THR A 279 -9.02 1.64 9.23
N VAL A 280 -8.43 1.48 8.04
CA VAL A 280 -8.84 2.23 6.84
C VAL A 280 -10.31 1.98 6.49
N ALA A 281 -10.74 0.72 6.47
CA ALA A 281 -12.12 0.33 6.19
C ALA A 281 -13.13 0.92 7.18
N LYS A 282 -12.80 0.91 8.48
CA LYS A 282 -13.65 1.49 9.54
C LYS A 282 -13.74 3.00 9.42
N LEU A 283 -12.63 3.69 9.16
CA LEU A 283 -12.62 5.13 8.93
C LEU A 283 -13.51 5.51 7.74
N ALA A 284 -13.41 4.75 6.64
CA ALA A 284 -14.21 4.92 5.44
C ALA A 284 -15.71 4.70 5.69
N ALA A 285 -16.05 3.64 6.43
CA ALA A 285 -17.42 3.34 6.85
C ALA A 285 -18.00 4.44 7.75
N GLU A 286 -17.25 4.86 8.76
CA GLU A 286 -17.66 5.92 9.69
C GLU A 286 -17.90 7.23 8.97
N TYR A 287 -16.98 7.65 8.08
CA TYR A 287 -17.15 8.84 7.26
C TYR A 287 -18.42 8.75 6.41
N THR A 288 -18.63 7.61 5.75
CA THR A 288 -19.82 7.37 4.92
C THR A 288 -21.10 7.51 5.74
N VAL A 289 -21.19 6.83 6.88
CA VAL A 289 -22.38 6.84 7.74
C VAL A 289 -22.64 8.23 8.32
N LYS A 290 -21.63 8.85 8.95
CA LYS A 290 -21.81 10.11 9.68
C LYS A 290 -21.97 11.30 8.74
N ARG A 291 -21.21 11.35 7.64
CA ARG A 291 -21.17 12.52 6.76
C ARG A 291 -22.14 12.42 5.59
N LEU A 292 -22.29 11.24 5.02
CA LEU A 292 -22.96 11.05 3.72
C LEU A 292 -24.35 10.43 3.82
N SER A 293 -24.75 9.94 4.99
CA SER A 293 -26.09 9.41 5.25
C SER A 293 -26.88 10.25 6.26
N GLY A 294 -28.20 10.16 6.20
CA GLY A 294 -29.16 10.80 7.10
C GLY A 294 -29.60 9.88 8.24
N PRO A 295 -30.53 10.36 9.10
CA PRO A 295 -31.08 9.55 10.19
C PRO A 295 -31.58 8.19 9.71
N GLY A 296 -31.27 7.12 10.46
CA GLY A 296 -31.67 5.75 10.12
C GLY A 296 -31.06 5.22 8.82
N GLY A 297 -29.97 5.81 8.33
CA GLY A 297 -29.30 5.39 7.11
C GLY A 297 -29.93 5.94 5.82
N ALA A 298 -30.85 6.90 5.92
CA ALA A 298 -31.50 7.52 4.77
C ALA A 298 -30.46 8.12 3.79
N ALA A 299 -30.62 7.87 2.50
CA ALA A 299 -29.72 8.41 1.49
C ALA A 299 -29.82 9.95 1.43
N LYS A 300 -28.71 10.65 1.69
CA LYS A 300 -28.61 12.09 1.40
C LYS A 300 -28.34 12.32 -0.10
N PRO A 301 -28.54 13.53 -0.61
CA PRO A 301 -28.19 13.87 -2.00
C PRO A 301 -26.69 13.75 -2.30
N ALA A 302 -26.35 13.25 -3.49
CA ALA A 302 -25.01 13.19 -4.06
C ALA A 302 -24.59 14.56 -4.60
N VAL A 303 -24.32 15.49 -3.69
CA VAL A 303 -24.04 16.91 -4.01
C VAL A 303 -22.73 17.12 -4.76
N TYR A 304 -21.79 16.16 -4.65
CA TYR A 304 -20.51 16.22 -5.35
C TYR A 304 -20.53 15.44 -6.67
N ALA A 305 -21.64 14.81 -7.06
CA ALA A 305 -21.76 14.17 -8.37
C ALA A 305 -21.95 15.21 -9.50
N GLY A 306 -21.69 14.79 -10.74
CA GLY A 306 -21.86 15.60 -11.94
C GLY A 306 -23.07 15.20 -12.78
N GLY A 307 -23.46 16.09 -13.70
CA GLY A 307 -24.52 15.84 -14.68
C GLY A 307 -25.86 15.47 -14.05
N ALA A 308 -26.50 14.42 -14.57
CA ALA A 308 -27.81 13.95 -14.12
C ALA A 308 -27.79 13.29 -12.73
N LEU A 309 -26.62 12.96 -12.19
CA LEU A 309 -26.48 12.34 -10.87
C LEU A 309 -26.47 13.37 -9.74
N LYS A 310 -26.18 14.63 -10.06
CA LYS A 310 -26.09 15.70 -9.06
C LYS A 310 -27.41 15.82 -8.30
N ASP A 311 -27.29 15.90 -6.98
CA ASP A 311 -28.41 16.03 -6.04
C ASP A 311 -29.40 14.84 -6.03
N GLN A 312 -29.11 13.76 -6.76
CA GLN A 312 -29.88 12.52 -6.65
C GLN A 312 -29.60 11.81 -5.31
N PRO A 313 -30.54 11.03 -4.77
CA PRO A 313 -30.30 10.24 -3.57
C PRO A 313 -29.10 9.30 -3.77
N ARG A 314 -28.19 9.27 -2.79
CA ARG A 314 -27.00 8.42 -2.86
C ARG A 314 -27.34 6.95 -3.03
N LYS A 315 -26.84 6.34 -4.11
CA LYS A 315 -26.75 4.90 -4.33
C LYS A 315 -25.29 4.49 -4.29
N ILE A 316 -24.85 3.99 -3.15
CA ILE A 316 -23.44 3.71 -2.83
C ILE A 316 -23.06 2.31 -3.32
N ALA A 317 -22.00 2.20 -4.10
CA ALA A 317 -21.34 0.94 -4.41
C ALA A 317 -19.94 0.91 -3.76
N THR A 318 -19.47 -0.25 -3.31
CA THR A 318 -18.05 -0.44 -2.99
C THR A 318 -17.30 -0.84 -4.26
N MET A 319 -16.02 -0.48 -4.37
CA MET A 319 -15.16 -0.88 -5.48
C MET A 319 -13.77 -1.21 -4.97
N ALA A 320 -13.29 -2.43 -5.25
CA ALA A 320 -11.96 -2.89 -4.90
C ALA A 320 -11.53 -4.09 -5.77
N PRO A 321 -10.22 -4.43 -5.81
CA PRO A 321 -9.75 -5.66 -6.42
C PRO A 321 -10.40 -6.93 -5.84
N GLU A 322 -10.51 -8.00 -6.64
CA GLU A 322 -11.22 -9.24 -6.29
C GLU A 322 -10.48 -10.18 -5.32
N ASN A 323 -9.19 -9.95 -5.13
CA ASN A 323 -8.35 -10.72 -4.21
C ASN A 323 -8.86 -10.62 -2.76
N SER A 324 -8.72 -11.75 -2.05
CA SER A 324 -9.32 -11.95 -0.73
C SER A 324 -8.90 -10.90 0.30
N TRP A 325 -7.66 -10.41 0.25
CA TRP A 325 -7.17 -9.43 1.21
C TRP A 325 -7.78 -8.03 1.03
N TYR A 326 -8.11 -7.61 -0.20
CA TYR A 326 -8.91 -6.39 -0.39
C TYR A 326 -10.36 -6.63 0.03
N GLN A 327 -10.91 -7.79 -0.33
CA GLN A 327 -12.29 -8.12 -0.02
C GLN A 327 -12.56 -8.26 1.49
N GLU A 328 -11.59 -8.70 2.30
CA GLU A 328 -11.72 -8.74 3.76
C GLU A 328 -11.98 -7.33 4.33
N SER A 329 -11.22 -6.32 3.88
CA SER A 329 -11.44 -4.91 4.25
C SER A 329 -12.76 -4.35 3.71
N VAL A 330 -13.17 -4.71 2.48
CA VAL A 330 -14.48 -4.32 1.93
C VAL A 330 -15.63 -4.88 2.75
N GLN A 331 -15.56 -6.15 3.18
CA GLN A 331 -16.61 -6.75 4.01
C GLN A 331 -16.70 -6.09 5.37
N ILE A 332 -15.57 -5.68 5.97
CA ILE A 332 -15.54 -4.91 7.22
C ILE A 332 -16.28 -3.57 7.02
N ALA A 333 -15.89 -2.78 6.01
CA ALA A 333 -16.51 -1.49 5.74
C ALA A 333 -18.02 -1.63 5.45
N LYS A 334 -18.39 -2.58 4.58
CA LYS A 334 -19.79 -2.85 4.24
C LYS A 334 -20.60 -3.25 5.48
N GLY A 335 -20.07 -4.15 6.31
CA GLY A 335 -20.73 -4.60 7.53
C GLY A 335 -21.03 -3.45 8.48
N ASP A 336 -20.10 -2.52 8.67
CA ASP A 336 -20.30 -1.37 9.56
C ASP A 336 -21.25 -0.32 8.96
N ILE A 337 -21.23 -0.12 7.64
CA ILE A 337 -22.19 0.73 6.92
C ILE A 337 -23.61 0.17 7.06
N GLU A 338 -23.80 -1.14 6.84
CA GLU A 338 -25.11 -1.79 6.88
C GLU A 338 -25.68 -1.88 8.30
N LYS A 339 -24.83 -2.10 9.32
CA LYS A 339 -25.25 -2.01 10.74
C LYS A 339 -25.83 -0.64 11.10
N ALA A 340 -25.37 0.42 10.43
CA ALA A 340 -25.90 1.78 10.61
C ALA A 340 -27.18 2.07 9.79
N GLY A 341 -27.75 1.06 9.12
CA GLY A 341 -28.96 1.17 8.30
C GLY A 341 -28.73 1.72 6.89
N VAL A 342 -27.48 1.96 6.50
CA VAL A 342 -27.15 2.46 5.16
C VAL A 342 -27.02 1.28 4.20
N LYS A 343 -27.76 1.32 3.09
CA LYS A 343 -27.72 0.25 2.08
C LYS A 343 -26.53 0.41 1.14
N VAL A 344 -25.67 -0.61 1.06
CA VAL A 344 -24.69 -0.75 -0.03
C VAL A 344 -25.37 -1.44 -1.22
N ALA A 345 -25.39 -0.79 -2.37
CA ALA A 345 -26.12 -1.23 -3.54
C ALA A 345 -25.42 -2.38 -4.27
N GLU A 346 -24.09 -2.35 -4.33
CA GLU A 346 -23.29 -3.35 -5.05
C GLU A 346 -21.85 -3.35 -4.51
N ASN A 347 -21.20 -4.51 -4.60
CA ASN A 347 -19.75 -4.65 -4.43
C ASN A 347 -19.09 -4.93 -5.79
N ILE A 348 -18.45 -3.92 -6.35
CA ILE A 348 -17.76 -3.99 -7.64
C ILE A 348 -16.37 -4.56 -7.42
N GLN A 349 -16.10 -5.66 -8.09
CA GLN A 349 -14.81 -6.34 -8.07
C GLN A 349 -14.17 -6.26 -9.45
N TYR A 350 -12.84 -6.14 -9.47
CA TYR A 350 -12.05 -6.11 -10.69
C TYR A 350 -10.73 -6.86 -10.49
N GLN A 351 -10.15 -7.30 -11.60
CA GLN A 351 -8.86 -7.97 -11.62
C GLN A 351 -7.74 -6.95 -11.56
N LEU A 352 -6.76 -7.22 -10.71
CA LEU A 352 -5.58 -6.39 -10.51
C LEU A 352 -4.52 -6.67 -11.60
N ASP A 353 -4.91 -6.56 -12.87
CA ASP A 353 -4.07 -6.86 -14.03
C ASP A 353 -4.00 -5.66 -14.97
N LEU A 354 -2.81 -5.05 -15.05
CA LEU A 354 -2.53 -3.88 -15.88
C LEU A 354 -2.92 -4.09 -17.35
N GLY A 355 -2.82 -5.32 -17.87
CA GLY A 355 -3.17 -5.63 -19.26
C GLY A 355 -4.66 -5.51 -19.57
N THR A 356 -5.52 -5.65 -18.56
CA THR A 356 -6.98 -5.69 -18.72
C THR A 356 -7.72 -4.53 -18.07
N MET A 357 -7.10 -3.78 -17.16
CA MET A 357 -7.74 -2.69 -16.40
C MET A 357 -8.49 -1.66 -17.28
N SER A 358 -7.93 -1.28 -18.43
CA SER A 358 -8.60 -0.36 -19.37
C SER A 358 -9.91 -0.94 -19.92
N ASN A 359 -9.89 -2.22 -20.32
CA ASN A 359 -11.09 -2.93 -20.80
C ASN A 359 -12.11 -3.10 -19.67
N GLN A 360 -11.65 -3.43 -18.46
CA GLN A 360 -12.50 -3.54 -17.28
C GLN A 360 -13.21 -2.22 -16.97
N ALA A 361 -12.49 -1.09 -16.97
CA ALA A 361 -13.08 0.25 -16.78
C ALA A 361 -14.13 0.58 -17.86
N ASN A 362 -13.85 0.29 -19.13
CA ASN A 362 -14.78 0.50 -20.26
C ASN A 362 -16.06 -0.35 -20.15
N ASN A 363 -16.01 -1.49 -19.47
CA ASN A 363 -17.19 -2.33 -19.22
C ASN A 363 -17.94 -1.93 -17.95
N LEU A 364 -17.22 -1.58 -16.89
CA LEU A 364 -17.79 -1.26 -15.59
C LEU A 364 -18.51 0.09 -15.57
N ILE A 365 -17.98 1.12 -16.25
CA ILE A 365 -18.62 2.44 -16.25
C ILE A 365 -20.03 2.44 -16.87
N PRO A 366 -20.26 1.88 -18.07
CA PRO A 366 -21.62 1.78 -18.63
C PRO A 366 -22.57 0.97 -17.74
N LYS A 367 -22.07 -0.09 -17.08
CA LYS A 367 -22.85 -0.87 -16.11
C LYS A 367 -23.27 0.00 -14.92
N LEU A 368 -22.33 0.70 -14.28
CA LEU A 368 -22.59 1.57 -13.13
C LEU A 368 -23.58 2.69 -13.47
N LYS A 369 -23.44 3.27 -14.66
CA LYS A 369 -24.36 4.28 -15.20
C LYS A 369 -25.78 3.72 -15.37
N ARG A 370 -25.92 2.54 -15.98
CA ARG A 370 -27.22 1.86 -16.14
C ARG A 370 -27.84 1.53 -14.79
N ASP A 371 -27.02 1.09 -13.84
CA ASP A 371 -27.47 0.70 -12.51
C ASP A 371 -27.74 1.93 -11.63
N GLY A 372 -27.48 3.15 -12.12
CA GLY A 372 -27.79 4.40 -11.44
C GLY A 372 -26.97 4.62 -10.17
N VAL A 373 -25.74 4.09 -10.12
CA VAL A 373 -24.83 4.35 -9.01
C VAL A 373 -24.49 5.84 -9.01
N THR A 374 -24.51 6.46 -7.83
CA THR A 374 -24.19 7.90 -7.70
C THR A 374 -22.90 8.11 -6.93
N THR A 375 -22.46 7.11 -6.17
CA THR A 375 -21.35 7.21 -5.23
C THR A 375 -20.59 5.91 -5.18
N ILE A 376 -19.27 5.97 -5.32
CA ILE A 376 -18.37 4.82 -5.26
C ILE A 376 -17.49 4.98 -4.03
N LEU A 377 -17.57 4.04 -3.08
CA LEU A 377 -16.61 3.91 -1.99
C LEU A 377 -15.40 3.12 -2.51
N CYS A 378 -14.31 3.83 -2.79
CA CYS A 378 -13.14 3.26 -3.46
C CYS A 378 -12.14 2.75 -2.42
N GLY A 379 -12.11 1.42 -2.28
CA GLY A 379 -10.99 0.66 -1.71
C GLY A 379 -10.08 0.16 -2.83
N CYS A 380 -9.84 1.00 -3.83
CA CYS A 380 -9.16 0.63 -5.05
C CYS A 380 -7.63 0.65 -4.85
N ASP A 381 -6.91 -0.05 -5.72
CA ASP A 381 -5.49 0.20 -5.96
C ASP A 381 -5.28 1.58 -6.62
N PRO A 382 -4.07 2.14 -6.64
CA PRO A 382 -3.86 3.49 -7.17
C PRO A 382 -3.77 3.56 -8.70
N VAL A 383 -3.78 2.44 -9.41
CA VAL A 383 -3.71 2.40 -10.88
C VAL A 383 -5.10 2.35 -11.50
N PHE A 384 -6.00 1.48 -11.02
CA PHE A 384 -7.33 1.33 -11.63
C PHE A 384 -8.13 2.64 -11.74
N PRO A 385 -8.11 3.57 -10.75
CA PRO A 385 -8.75 4.88 -10.86
C PRO A 385 -8.30 5.72 -12.06
N VAL A 386 -7.06 5.56 -12.56
CA VAL A 386 -6.57 6.23 -13.77
C VAL A 386 -7.43 5.84 -14.99
N PHE A 387 -7.67 4.54 -15.18
CA PHE A 387 -8.49 4.06 -16.28
C PHE A 387 -9.98 4.33 -16.06
N LEU A 388 -10.43 4.19 -14.82
CA LEU A 388 -11.82 4.42 -14.41
C LEU A 388 -12.26 5.86 -14.70
N THR A 389 -11.46 6.84 -14.30
CA THR A 389 -11.77 8.27 -14.51
C THR A 389 -11.78 8.65 -15.99
N GLY A 390 -10.86 8.10 -16.79
CA GLY A 390 -10.91 8.28 -18.25
C GLY A 390 -12.18 7.70 -18.89
N ALA A 391 -12.64 6.54 -18.42
CA ALA A 391 -13.90 5.93 -18.90
C ALA A 391 -15.13 6.73 -18.46
N MET A 392 -15.14 7.26 -17.23
CA MET A 392 -16.19 8.16 -16.71
C MET A 392 -16.36 9.38 -17.60
N ASN A 393 -15.26 10.03 -17.97
CA ASN A 393 -15.28 11.22 -18.81
C ASN A 393 -15.83 10.91 -20.21
N ARG A 394 -15.38 9.82 -20.85
CA ARG A 394 -15.89 9.37 -22.16
C ARG A 394 -17.41 9.12 -22.14
N GLU A 395 -17.92 8.51 -21.07
CA GLU A 395 -19.34 8.19 -20.90
C GLU A 395 -20.16 9.36 -20.34
N SER A 396 -19.55 10.51 -20.05
CA SER A 396 -20.19 11.65 -19.36
C SER A 396 -20.94 11.20 -18.10
N TYR A 397 -20.31 10.29 -17.34
CA TYR A 397 -20.86 9.70 -16.12
C TYR A 397 -19.94 10.03 -14.95
N TYR A 398 -20.40 10.88 -14.05
CA TYR A 398 -19.58 11.49 -13.01
C TYR A 398 -20.18 11.24 -11.62
N PRO A 399 -20.09 10.01 -11.09
CA PRO A 399 -20.49 9.74 -9.72
C PRO A 399 -19.53 10.42 -8.73
N GLU A 400 -19.96 10.56 -7.49
CA GLU A 400 -19.07 10.82 -6.36
C GLU A 400 -18.09 9.65 -6.21
N ILE A 401 -16.82 9.92 -5.95
CA ILE A 401 -15.83 8.89 -5.62
C ILE A 401 -15.24 9.22 -4.25
N ILE A 402 -15.49 8.35 -3.29
CA ILE A 402 -14.94 8.47 -1.93
C ILE A 402 -13.56 7.80 -1.93
N ILE A 403 -12.52 8.61 -1.78
CA ILE A 403 -11.13 8.15 -1.59
C ILE A 403 -10.82 8.02 -0.10
N THR A 404 -10.00 7.03 0.25
CA THR A 404 -9.72 6.62 1.66
C THR A 404 -8.23 6.65 2.00
N GLY A 405 -7.40 7.16 1.08
CA GLY A 405 -5.94 7.18 1.18
C GLY A 405 -5.25 5.81 1.04
N THR A 406 -6.01 4.77 0.70
CA THR A 406 -5.46 3.44 0.41
C THR A 406 -4.40 3.57 -0.68
N ALA A 407 -3.20 3.01 -0.43
CA ALA A 407 -2.10 2.98 -1.39
C ALA A 407 -1.74 4.34 -2.01
N LEU A 408 -1.77 5.41 -1.20
CA LEU A 408 -1.41 6.78 -1.61
C LEU A 408 -2.31 7.37 -2.71
N THR A 409 -3.54 6.87 -2.85
CA THR A 409 -4.53 7.41 -3.82
C THR A 409 -4.88 8.89 -3.59
N ASP A 410 -4.60 9.40 -2.40
CA ASP A 410 -4.74 10.78 -1.95
C ASP A 410 -3.45 11.61 -2.04
N ALA A 411 -2.34 11.03 -2.53
CA ALA A 411 -1.12 11.76 -2.82
C ALA A 411 -1.24 12.57 -4.12
N ASP A 412 -0.70 13.78 -4.13
CA ASP A 412 -0.78 14.71 -5.27
C ASP A 412 -0.26 14.08 -6.57
N ILE A 413 0.87 13.37 -6.53
CA ILE A 413 1.46 12.73 -7.70
C ILE A 413 0.55 11.67 -8.34
N VAL A 414 -0.27 10.97 -7.54
CA VAL A 414 -1.24 9.99 -8.04
C VAL A 414 -2.47 10.70 -8.57
N GLY A 415 -2.96 11.74 -7.89
CA GLY A 415 -4.10 12.54 -8.33
C GLY A 415 -3.90 13.22 -9.69
N GLN A 416 -2.66 13.59 -10.03
CA GLN A 416 -2.31 14.14 -11.35
C GLN A 416 -2.49 13.15 -12.52
N LEU A 417 -2.56 11.85 -12.24
CA LEU A 417 -2.77 10.81 -13.26
C LEU A 417 -4.23 10.68 -13.69
N PHE A 418 -5.17 11.15 -12.86
CA PHE A 418 -6.59 10.98 -13.11
C PHE A 418 -7.11 11.93 -14.18
N ASP A 419 -8.20 11.56 -14.86
CA ASP A 419 -8.93 12.50 -15.70
C ASP A 419 -9.53 13.60 -14.82
N GLN A 420 -9.12 14.84 -15.03
CA GLN A 420 -9.42 15.96 -14.13
C GLN A 420 -10.91 16.34 -14.11
N GLU A 421 -11.65 16.06 -15.20
CA GLU A 421 -13.09 16.31 -15.22
C GLU A 421 -13.84 15.30 -14.36
N ALA A 422 -13.36 14.07 -14.25
CA ALA A 422 -13.88 13.09 -13.30
C ALA A 422 -13.33 13.32 -11.87
N ALA A 423 -12.04 13.65 -11.75
CA ALA A 423 -11.36 13.79 -10.46
C ALA A 423 -11.93 14.91 -9.57
N LYS A 424 -12.54 15.96 -10.16
CA LYS A 424 -13.25 17.00 -9.38
C LYS A 424 -14.44 16.47 -8.55
N HIS A 425 -14.87 15.24 -8.80
CA HIS A 425 -15.93 14.53 -8.08
C HIS A 425 -15.38 13.54 -7.03
N MET A 426 -14.05 13.52 -6.84
CA MET A 426 -13.38 12.75 -5.78
C MET A 426 -13.27 13.58 -4.49
N PHE A 427 -13.56 12.96 -3.36
CA PHE A 427 -13.40 13.55 -2.02
C PHE A 427 -13.28 12.42 -0.99
N GLY A 428 -12.89 12.74 0.24
CA GLY A 428 -12.90 11.73 1.30
C GLY A 428 -12.01 12.07 2.47
N VAL A 429 -11.40 11.04 3.03
CA VAL A 429 -10.54 11.11 4.21
C VAL A 429 -9.19 10.48 3.87
N SER A 430 -8.12 11.11 4.35
CA SER A 430 -6.79 10.52 4.28
C SER A 430 -6.58 9.63 5.51
N SER A 431 -5.99 8.47 5.28
CA SER A 431 -5.49 7.57 6.33
C SER A 431 -3.97 7.64 6.48
N LEU A 432 -3.33 8.57 5.77
CA LEU A 432 -1.91 8.89 5.92
C LEU A 432 -1.75 9.81 7.13
N GLU A 433 -1.09 9.29 8.18
CA GLU A 433 -0.65 10.06 9.35
C GLU A 433 0.79 10.58 9.18
#